data_AF-A0A7S0EEP7-F1
#
_entry.id   AF-A0A7S0EEP7-F1
#
_cell.length_a   1.000
_cell.length_b   1.000
_cell.length_c   1.000
_cell.angle_alpha   90.00
_cell.angle_beta   90.00
_cell.angle_gamma   90.00
#
_symmetry.space_group_name_H-M   'P 1'
#
loop_
_entity.id
_entity.type
_entity.pdbx_description
1 polymer ?
#
loop_
_entity_poly.entity_id
_entity_poly.type
_entity_poly.pdbx_seq_one_letter_code
_entity_poly.pdbx_strand_id
1 'polypeptide(L)'
;RARAMRRHPALLVGLFVAATLLQGVSAKKRNNGGSRKAATRKKECEQITCADVHADDAVMPRDNCVQQCLSADCYKQVYADNELEPGEIDTKRSREFTQCVTKQARSNRASFGAGALPEAGAEPESDARDGGTKEKAGASDAGHDSDNRESVEL
;
A
#
# COMPACT_ATOMS: atom_id res chain seq x y z
N ARG A 1 64.73 30.78 -38.97
CA ARG A 1 63.51 31.64 -39.04
C ARG A 1 62.59 31.26 -37.88
N ALA A 2 62.61 32.04 -36.79
CA ALA A 2 61.74 31.80 -35.63
C ALA A 2 60.45 32.60 -35.79
N ARG A 3 59.28 31.95 -35.68
CA ARG A 3 57.99 32.65 -35.66
C ARG A 3 57.79 33.24 -34.27
N ALA A 4 57.79 34.57 -34.17
CA ALA A 4 57.45 35.28 -32.95
C ALA A 4 55.99 34.98 -32.58
N MET A 5 55.76 34.25 -31.48
CA MET A 5 54.44 34.03 -30.92
C MET A 5 53.92 35.37 -30.38
N ARG A 6 52.99 36.00 -31.11
CA ARG A 6 52.31 37.20 -30.64
C ARG A 6 51.40 36.80 -29.47
N ARG A 7 51.74 37.26 -28.27
CA ARG A 7 50.89 37.10 -27.09
C ARG A 7 49.63 37.94 -27.32
N HIS A 8 48.46 37.31 -27.37
CA HIS A 8 47.17 37.99 -27.55
C HIS A 8 46.43 38.00 -26.21
N PRO A 9 46.75 38.95 -25.30
CA PRO A 9 46.15 38.98 -23.97
C PRO A 9 44.62 39.12 -24.02
N ALA A 10 44.09 39.80 -25.04
CA ALA A 10 42.65 39.93 -25.26
C ALA A 10 41.94 38.58 -25.54
N LEU A 11 42.60 37.64 -26.22
CA LEU A 11 42.05 36.29 -26.43
C LEU A 11 42.04 35.47 -25.13
N LEU A 12 43.08 35.63 -24.30
CA LEU A 12 43.17 34.96 -23.00
C LEU A 12 42.13 35.51 -22.01
N VAL A 13 41.90 36.82 -22.01
CA VAL A 13 40.86 37.47 -21.18
C VAL A 13 39.46 37.07 -21.66
N GLY A 14 39.23 37.05 -22.97
CA GLY A 14 37.95 36.60 -23.54
C GLY A 14 37.62 35.14 -23.20
N LEU A 15 38.61 34.25 -23.22
CA LEU A 15 38.45 32.86 -22.80
C LEU A 15 38.10 32.74 -21.31
N PHE A 16 38.73 33.55 -20.45
CA PHE A 16 38.50 33.54 -19.01
C PHE A 16 37.08 34.03 -18.63
N VAL A 17 36.56 35.05 -19.33
CA VAL A 17 35.20 35.57 -19.13
C VAL A 17 34.13 34.58 -19.62
N ALA A 18 34.37 33.86 -20.72
CA ALA A 18 33.46 32.82 -21.18
C ALA A 18 33.37 31.65 -20.18
N ALA A 19 34.48 31.30 -19.52
CA ALA A 19 34.53 30.21 -18.55
C ALA A 19 33.74 30.49 -17.25
N THR A 20 33.54 31.76 -16.87
CA THR A 20 32.79 32.11 -15.65
C THR A 20 31.27 32.06 -15.84
N LEU A 21 30.76 32.07 -17.07
CA LEU A 21 29.32 31.97 -17.36
C LEU A 21 28.77 30.53 -17.32
N LEU A 22 29.63 29.52 -17.16
CA LEU A 22 29.26 28.10 -17.06
C LEU A 22 29.13 27.60 -15.62
N GLN A 23 28.92 28.48 -14.64
CA GLN A 23 28.66 28.05 -13.26
C GLN A 23 27.35 27.24 -13.19
N GLY A 24 27.50 25.91 -13.10
CA GLY A 24 26.40 24.97 -13.03
C GLY A 24 25.57 25.17 -11.77
N VAL A 25 24.27 25.39 -11.95
CA VAL A 25 23.30 25.31 -10.86
C VAL A 25 23.27 23.89 -10.29
N SER A 26 23.69 23.73 -9.03
CA SER A 26 23.58 22.45 -8.32
C SER A 26 22.12 22.21 -7.94
N ALA A 27 21.41 21.39 -8.72
CA ALA A 27 20.04 21.01 -8.41
C ALA A 27 20.03 20.05 -7.19
N LYS A 28 19.52 20.52 -6.06
CA LYS A 28 19.28 19.70 -4.86
C LYS A 28 18.32 18.55 -5.22
N LYS A 29 18.83 17.31 -5.24
CA LYS A 29 18.02 16.11 -5.47
C LYS A 29 16.94 15.99 -4.38
N ARG A 30 15.68 16.25 -4.74
CA ARG A 30 14.53 16.04 -3.85
C ARG A 30 14.36 14.54 -3.58
N ASN A 31 14.30 14.15 -2.31
CA ASN A 31 14.13 12.74 -1.93
C ASN A 31 12.70 12.26 -2.24
N ASN A 32 12.49 11.70 -3.43
CA ASN A 32 11.19 11.18 -3.88
C ASN A 32 10.88 9.76 -3.36
N GLY A 33 11.53 9.32 -2.27
CA GLY A 33 11.34 7.96 -1.71
C GLY A 33 9.91 7.67 -1.27
N GLY A 34 9.23 8.66 -0.68
CA GLY A 34 7.84 8.51 -0.21
C GLY A 34 6.83 8.31 -1.35
N SER A 35 6.94 9.10 -2.42
CA SER A 35 6.06 8.97 -3.58
C SER A 35 6.21 7.61 -4.27
N ARG A 36 7.45 7.10 -4.39
CA ARG A 36 7.69 5.76 -4.94
C ARG A 36 7.00 4.67 -4.14
N LYS A 37 7.10 4.72 -2.80
CA LYS A 37 6.42 3.76 -1.92
C LYS A 37 4.89 3.84 -2.02
N ALA A 38 4.34 5.05 -2.10
CA ALA A 38 2.91 5.23 -2.29
C ALA A 38 2.43 4.67 -3.65
N ALA A 39 3.20 4.89 -4.72
CA ALA A 39 2.90 4.33 -6.03
C ALA A 39 3.02 2.80 -6.06
N THR A 40 4.03 2.22 -5.40
CA THR A 40 4.15 0.76 -5.25
C THR A 40 2.95 0.18 -4.53
N ARG A 41 2.54 0.78 -3.41
CA ARG A 41 1.38 0.30 -2.63
C ARG A 41 0.07 0.40 -3.42
N LYS A 42 -0.11 1.46 -4.21
CA LYS A 42 -1.27 1.57 -5.11
C LYS A 42 -1.30 0.44 -6.14
N LYS A 43 -0.16 0.15 -6.78
CA LYS A 43 -0.06 -0.97 -7.73
C LYS A 43 -0.35 -2.32 -7.09
N GLU A 44 0.10 -2.54 -5.87
CA GLU A 44 -0.18 -3.75 -5.10
C GLU A 44 -1.69 -3.92 -4.90
N CYS A 45 -2.39 -2.88 -4.45
CA CYS A 45 -3.85 -2.88 -4.36
C CYS A 45 -4.52 -3.18 -5.71
N GLU A 46 -4.06 -2.55 -6.80
CA GLU A 46 -4.61 -2.74 -8.14
C GLU A 46 -4.40 -4.14 -8.72
N GLN A 47 -3.29 -4.80 -8.37
CA GLN A 47 -2.84 -6.06 -8.98
C GLN A 47 -3.09 -7.30 -8.11
N ILE A 48 -3.27 -7.13 -6.82
CA ILE A 48 -3.45 -8.24 -5.87
C ILE A 48 -4.84 -8.18 -5.25
N THR A 49 -5.16 -7.08 -4.56
CA THR A 49 -6.42 -6.99 -3.81
C THR A 49 -7.63 -6.77 -4.71
N CYS A 50 -7.49 -5.94 -5.73
CA CYS A 50 -8.57 -5.54 -6.64
C CYS A 50 -8.34 -6.07 -8.06
N ALA A 51 -7.68 -7.23 -8.18
CA ALA A 51 -7.34 -7.84 -9.47
C ALA A 51 -8.58 -8.32 -10.22
N ASP A 52 -9.51 -8.94 -9.48
CA ASP A 52 -10.74 -9.54 -10.01
C ASP A 52 -11.94 -8.59 -9.97
N VAL A 53 -11.73 -7.32 -9.61
CA VAL A 53 -12.76 -6.28 -9.57
C VAL A 53 -12.77 -5.53 -10.88
N HIS A 54 -13.89 -5.60 -11.59
CA HIS A 54 -14.16 -4.88 -12.81
C HIS A 54 -14.48 -3.41 -12.56
N ALA A 55 -14.25 -2.57 -13.57
CA ALA A 55 -14.48 -1.13 -13.45
C ALA A 55 -15.97 -0.80 -13.29
N ASP A 56 -16.84 -1.64 -13.86
CA ASP A 56 -18.30 -1.50 -13.90
C ASP A 56 -19.03 -2.35 -12.84
N ASP A 57 -18.31 -2.93 -11.89
CA ASP A 57 -18.92 -3.72 -10.82
C ASP A 57 -19.94 -2.88 -10.02
N ALA A 58 -21.19 -3.35 -9.98
CA ALA A 58 -22.30 -2.62 -9.37
C ALA A 58 -22.24 -2.58 -7.83
N VAL A 59 -21.50 -3.50 -7.20
CA VAL A 59 -21.36 -3.57 -5.73
C VAL A 59 -20.23 -2.67 -5.25
N MET A 60 -19.08 -2.74 -5.91
CA MET A 60 -17.92 -1.91 -5.59
C MET A 60 -17.04 -1.77 -6.82
N PRO A 61 -17.13 -0.63 -7.54
CA PRO A 61 -16.26 -0.34 -8.67
C PRO A 61 -14.79 -0.43 -8.29
N ARG A 62 -13.94 -0.83 -9.26
CA ARG A 62 -12.49 -1.02 -9.03
C ARG A 62 -11.80 0.17 -8.35
N ASP A 63 -12.17 1.40 -8.70
CA ASP A 63 -11.58 2.60 -8.10
C ASP A 63 -11.90 2.70 -6.60
N ASN A 64 -13.13 2.37 -6.19
CA ASN A 64 -13.52 2.32 -4.78
C ASN A 64 -12.76 1.22 -4.03
N CYS A 65 -12.61 0.04 -4.63
CA CYS A 65 -11.80 -1.06 -4.07
C CYS A 65 -10.35 -0.61 -3.80
N VAL A 66 -9.70 0.02 -4.78
CA VAL A 66 -8.30 0.45 -4.66
C VAL A 66 -8.16 1.50 -3.55
N GLN A 67 -9.08 2.44 -3.43
CA GLN A 67 -9.03 3.47 -2.40
C GLN A 67 -9.28 2.88 -1.00
N GLN A 68 -10.22 1.95 -0.84
CA GLN A 68 -10.41 1.22 0.41
C GLN A 68 -9.17 0.41 0.80
N CYS A 69 -8.54 -0.28 -0.16
CA CYS A 69 -7.29 -1.01 0.06
C CYS A 69 -6.14 -0.10 0.52
N LEU A 70 -6.04 1.11 -0.06
CA LEU A 70 -5.03 2.09 0.34
C LEU A 70 -5.23 2.62 1.76
N SER A 71 -6.47 2.88 2.17
CA SER A 71 -6.82 3.17 3.56
C SER A 71 -8.34 3.23 3.72
N ALA A 72 -8.90 2.27 4.45
CA ALA A 72 -10.33 2.23 4.73
C ALA A 72 -10.80 3.46 5.52
N ASP A 73 -9.97 3.98 6.44
CA ASP A 73 -10.31 5.16 7.25
C ASP A 73 -10.40 6.43 6.39
N CYS A 74 -9.38 6.66 5.55
CA CYS A 74 -9.38 7.81 4.65
C CYS A 74 -10.46 7.69 3.57
N TYR A 75 -10.78 6.47 3.14
CA TYR A 75 -11.87 6.25 2.19
C TYR A 75 -13.20 6.67 2.81
N LYS A 76 -13.52 6.19 4.01
CA LYS A 76 -14.75 6.57 4.72
C LYS A 76 -14.83 8.07 4.96
N GLN A 77 -13.72 8.71 5.32
CA GLN A 77 -13.70 10.16 5.56
C GLN A 77 -14.00 10.99 4.29
N VAL A 78 -13.62 10.51 3.11
CA VAL A 78 -13.69 11.30 1.86
C VAL A 78 -14.86 10.87 0.97
N TYR A 79 -15.27 9.60 1.03
CA TYR A 79 -16.19 8.98 0.08
C TYR A 79 -17.38 8.26 0.73
N ALA A 80 -17.53 8.22 2.07
CA ALA A 80 -18.64 7.49 2.70
C ALA A 80 -20.03 7.99 2.30
N ASP A 81 -20.21 9.30 2.15
CA ASP A 81 -21.51 9.88 1.82
C ASP A 81 -21.87 9.73 0.33
N ASN A 82 -20.85 9.63 -0.52
CA ASN A 82 -21.00 9.56 -1.96
C ASN A 82 -19.77 8.85 -2.55
N GLU A 83 -19.89 7.55 -2.82
CA GLU A 83 -18.83 6.76 -3.44
C GLU A 83 -18.60 7.19 -4.89
N LEU A 84 -17.43 6.89 -5.47
CA LEU A 84 -17.17 7.20 -6.87
C LEU A 84 -18.03 6.33 -7.79
N GLU A 85 -18.66 6.95 -8.78
CA GLU A 85 -19.27 6.20 -9.87
C GLU A 85 -18.19 5.58 -10.79
N PRO A 86 -18.50 4.46 -11.49
CA PRO A 86 -17.61 3.89 -12.50
C PRO A 86 -17.11 4.93 -13.51
N GLY A 87 -15.80 5.17 -13.55
CA GLY A 87 -15.18 6.13 -14.48
C GLY A 87 -15.25 7.60 -14.05
N GLU A 88 -15.80 7.91 -12.88
CA GLU A 88 -15.79 9.26 -12.33
C GLU A 88 -14.37 9.68 -11.92
N ILE A 89 -13.99 10.91 -12.27
CA ILE A 89 -12.70 11.49 -11.87
C ILE A 89 -12.94 12.71 -10.99
N ASP A 90 -13.03 12.50 -9.67
CA ASP A 90 -13.05 13.61 -8.70
C ASP A 90 -11.63 13.97 -8.25
N THR A 91 -11.07 15.00 -8.89
CA THR A 91 -9.72 15.48 -8.58
C THR A 91 -9.59 16.16 -7.21
N LYS A 92 -10.66 16.74 -6.66
CA LYS A 92 -10.64 17.43 -5.37
C LYS A 92 -10.58 16.40 -4.25
N ARG A 93 -11.53 15.47 -4.23
CA ARG A 93 -11.58 14.37 -3.25
C ARG A 93 -10.36 13.46 -3.37
N SER A 94 -9.86 13.21 -4.59
CA SER A 94 -8.61 12.45 -4.78
C SER A 94 -7.40 13.09 -4.08
N ARG A 95 -7.31 14.43 -4.09
CA ARG A 95 -6.24 15.16 -3.38
C ARG A 95 -6.42 15.08 -1.87
N GLU A 96 -7.65 15.22 -1.38
CA GLU A 96 -7.99 15.09 0.04
C GLU A 96 -7.65 13.69 0.57
N PHE A 97 -8.05 12.65 -0.16
CA PHE A 97 -7.69 11.26 0.14
C PHE A 97 -6.17 11.06 0.19
N THR A 98 -5.44 11.53 -0.82
CA THR A 98 -3.97 11.43 -0.88
C THR A 98 -3.30 12.12 0.32
N GLN A 99 -3.82 13.27 0.74
CA GLN A 99 -3.34 13.98 1.92
C GLN A 99 -3.60 13.18 3.20
N CYS A 100 -4.80 12.61 3.36
CA CYS A 100 -5.16 11.77 4.50
C CYS A 100 -4.22 10.56 4.61
N VAL A 101 -4.04 9.79 3.53
CA VAL A 101 -3.15 8.61 3.52
C VAL A 101 -1.70 8.98 3.80
N THR A 102 -1.24 10.10 3.24
CA THR A 102 0.12 10.60 3.49
C THR A 102 0.33 11.00 4.95
N LYS A 103 -0.69 11.60 5.58
CA LYS A 103 -0.66 11.97 7.00
C LYS A 103 -0.64 10.70 7.87
N GLN A 104 -1.50 9.73 7.61
CA GLN A 104 -1.53 8.45 8.32
C GLN A 104 -0.18 7.73 8.25
N ALA A 105 0.43 7.65 7.06
CA ALA A 105 1.75 7.02 6.89
C ALA A 105 2.87 7.73 7.66
N ARG A 106 2.80 9.07 7.80
CA ARG A 106 3.76 9.85 8.60
C ARG A 106 3.52 9.65 10.10
N SER A 107 2.27 9.68 10.54
CA SER A 107 1.90 9.45 11.94
C SER A 107 2.32 8.08 12.41
N ASN A 108 2.05 7.03 11.61
CA ASN A 108 2.46 5.67 11.94
C ASN A 108 4.00 5.58 12.08
N ARG A 109 4.75 6.24 11.19
CA ARG A 109 6.21 6.26 11.31
C ARG A 109 6.70 7.01 12.55
N ALA A 110 5.99 8.06 12.98
CA ALA A 110 6.33 8.80 14.18
C ALA A 110 6.00 7.99 15.46
N SER A 111 4.88 7.28 15.48
CA SER A 111 4.49 6.42 16.61
C SER A 111 5.41 5.21 16.79
N PHE A 112 6.03 4.70 15.71
CA PHE A 112 7.06 3.65 15.80
C PHE A 112 8.49 4.19 16.00
N GLY A 113 8.71 5.50 15.86
CA GLY A 113 10.02 6.13 15.99
C GLY A 113 10.28 6.76 17.38
N ALA A 114 9.24 7.02 18.15
CA ALA A 114 9.33 7.36 19.55
C ALA A 114 9.01 6.10 20.36
N GLY A 115 9.99 5.56 21.08
CA GLY A 115 9.75 4.50 22.05
C GLY A 115 8.80 5.00 23.13
N ALA A 116 7.50 4.75 22.95
CA ALA A 116 6.49 4.84 23.98
C ALA A 116 5.98 3.42 24.19
N LEU A 117 6.30 2.86 25.35
CA LEU A 117 5.64 1.66 25.87
C LEU A 117 4.13 1.90 25.84
N PRO A 118 3.31 0.93 25.42
CA PRO A 118 1.87 1.02 25.63
C PRO A 118 1.60 1.02 27.14
N GLU A 119 1.06 2.12 27.65
CA GLU A 119 0.42 2.13 28.96
C GLU A 119 -0.83 1.26 28.88
N ALA A 120 -0.88 0.26 29.77
CA ALA A 120 -2.02 -0.61 29.97
C ALA A 120 -3.21 0.19 30.50
N GLY A 121 -4.40 -0.04 29.93
CA GLY A 121 -5.63 0.56 30.44
C GLY A 121 -6.89 0.11 29.70
N ALA A 122 -7.51 -0.96 30.23
CA ALA A 122 -8.89 -1.41 30.04
C ALA A 122 -9.26 -2.19 28.76
N GLU A 123 -9.07 -3.51 28.84
CA GLU A 123 -10.03 -4.48 28.29
C GLU A 123 -11.15 -4.73 29.32
N PRO A 124 -12.37 -5.14 28.90
CA PRO A 124 -13.17 -6.08 29.66
C PRO A 124 -13.10 -7.47 29.03
N GLU A 125 -12.43 -8.39 29.76
CA GLU A 125 -12.83 -9.77 30.14
C GLU A 125 -13.87 -10.46 29.21
N SER A 126 -13.55 -11.50 28.43
CA SER A 126 -13.11 -12.89 28.72
C SER A 126 -14.15 -13.76 29.43
N ASP A 127 -14.55 -14.87 28.78
CA ASP A 127 -14.89 -16.17 29.36
C ASP A 127 -15.20 -17.14 28.19
N ALA A 128 -14.73 -18.38 28.07
CA ALA A 128 -13.76 -19.18 28.81
C ALA A 128 -13.30 -20.32 27.85
N ARG A 129 -12.07 -20.80 28.01
CA ARG A 129 -11.57 -22.07 27.44
C ARG A 129 -11.63 -23.14 28.53
N ASP A 130 -12.07 -24.33 28.17
CA ASP A 130 -11.76 -25.59 28.86
C ASP A 130 -11.82 -26.70 27.79
N GLY A 131 -10.90 -27.64 27.59
CA GLY A 131 -9.85 -28.17 28.44
C GLY A 131 -9.78 -29.66 28.13
N GLY A 132 -8.95 -30.08 27.16
CA GLY A 132 -8.83 -31.49 26.78
C GLY A 132 -7.89 -32.25 27.71
N THR A 133 -8.35 -33.34 28.33
CA THR A 133 -7.50 -34.43 28.83
C THR A 133 -8.10 -35.79 28.47
N LYS A 134 -7.23 -36.69 28.00
CA LYS A 134 -7.51 -38.10 27.68
C LYS A 134 -7.35 -38.94 28.94
N GLU A 135 -8.25 -39.89 29.16
CA GLU A 135 -7.94 -41.17 29.82
C GLU A 135 -8.87 -42.29 29.33
N LYS A 136 -8.34 -43.52 29.28
CA LYS A 136 -8.88 -44.72 28.61
C LYS A 136 -9.67 -45.64 29.55
N ALA A 137 -10.67 -46.35 28.99
CA ALA A 137 -11.07 -47.76 29.16
C ALA A 137 -12.57 -47.85 28.76
N GLY A 138 -13.14 -48.80 28.02
CA GLY A 138 -12.81 -50.18 27.67
C GLY A 138 -14.04 -51.07 28.00
N ALA A 139 -14.81 -51.53 27.00
CA ALA A 139 -15.78 -52.67 26.98
C ALA A 139 -16.69 -52.51 25.73
N SER A 140 -16.53 -53.27 24.63
CA SER A 140 -17.07 -54.61 24.30
C SER A 140 -18.58 -54.67 24.05
N ASP A 141 -18.98 -55.03 22.79
CA ASP A 141 -20.03 -55.99 22.33
C ASP A 141 -20.54 -55.54 20.94
N ALA A 142 -20.31 -56.24 19.81
CA ALA A 142 -20.83 -57.52 19.27
C ALA A 142 -22.10 -57.38 18.39
N GLY A 143 -22.11 -58.09 17.24
CA GLY A 143 -23.27 -58.39 16.37
C GLY A 143 -23.47 -57.43 15.19
N HIS A 144 -23.29 -57.77 13.89
CA HIS A 144 -23.76 -58.88 13.03
C HIS A 144 -25.18 -58.68 12.45
N ASP A 145 -25.33 -59.21 11.23
CA ASP A 145 -26.46 -59.27 10.28
C ASP A 145 -26.64 -58.09 9.31
N SER A 146 -26.45 -58.20 7.99
CA SER A 146 -26.76 -59.21 6.94
C SER A 146 -27.90 -58.68 6.06
N ASP A 147 -27.60 -58.62 4.76
CA ASP A 147 -28.48 -58.79 3.60
C ASP A 147 -29.78 -57.96 3.46
N ASN A 148 -29.85 -57.19 2.37
CA ASN A 148 -30.94 -57.39 1.41
C ASN A 148 -30.51 -57.07 -0.04
N ARG A 149 -29.98 -58.12 -0.67
CA ARG A 149 -30.18 -58.55 -2.07
C ARG A 149 -31.61 -58.24 -2.54
N GLU A 150 -31.88 -57.71 -3.72
CA GLU A 150 -31.96 -58.37 -5.03
C GLU A 150 -32.64 -57.29 -5.93
N SER A 151 -32.07 -56.91 -7.08
CA SER A 151 -32.55 -57.23 -8.44
C SER A 151 -34.05 -56.91 -8.66
N VAL A 152 -34.49 -56.36 -9.78
CA VAL A 152 -34.47 -57.01 -11.10
C VAL A 152 -34.68 -55.96 -12.20
N GLU A 153 -33.86 -56.14 -13.24
CA GLU A 153 -34.01 -55.90 -14.68
C GLU A 153 -35.36 -55.39 -15.22
N LEU A 154 -35.31 -54.46 -16.18
CA LEU A 154 -35.31 -54.75 -17.62
C LEU A 154 -34.95 -53.49 -18.44
#